data_AF-A0A1J6I078-F1
#
_entry.id   AF-A0A1J6I078-F1
#
_cell.length_a   1.000
_cell.length_b   1.000
_cell.length_c   1.000
_cell.angle_alpha   90.00
_cell.angle_beta   90.00
_cell.angle_gamma   90.00
#
_symmetry.space_group_name_H-M   'P 1'
#
loop_
_entity.id
_entity.type
_entity.pdbx_description
1 polymer ?
#
loop_
_entity_poly.entity_id
_entity_poly.type
_entity_poly.pdbx_seq_one_letter_code
_entity_poly.pdbx_strand_id
1 'polypeptide(L)'
;MSSNNDPVEIDSPAACNGDTLSTNKNGLYLYPVSVNASGEGLPYAPADWPNPGDKWAWKVGKRIAAAGYFLDRYLYLPQRLRGKRNAFASRLSVEQYIRSEFPSVDIKEFFASFSWKIPSKLLQGWI
;
A
#
# COMPACT_ATOMS: atom_id res chain seq x y z
N MET A 1 13.97 64.40 5.57
CA MET A 1 13.50 63.56 6.67
C MET A 1 12.01 63.31 6.48
N SER A 2 11.67 62.15 5.90
CA SER A 2 10.29 61.66 5.85
C SER A 2 10.34 60.22 6.33
N SER A 3 9.72 59.99 7.48
CA SER A 3 9.40 58.68 8.02
C SER A 3 8.38 57.99 7.12
N ASN A 4 8.47 56.66 7.01
CA ASN A 4 7.30 55.78 7.04
C ASN A 4 7.76 54.41 7.55
N ASN A 5 7.12 53.98 8.63
CA ASN A 5 7.27 52.67 9.25
C ASN A 5 6.62 51.58 8.37
N ASP A 6 7.21 50.39 8.41
CA ASP A 6 6.77 49.17 7.71
C ASP A 6 5.34 48.72 8.10
N PRO A 7 4.77 47.81 7.30
CA PRO A 7 4.52 46.50 7.90
C PRO A 7 5.04 45.36 7.03
N VAL A 8 5.81 44.49 7.66
CA VAL A 8 6.18 43.16 7.18
C VAL A 8 4.91 42.35 6.97
N GLU A 9 4.61 41.99 5.72
CA GLU A 9 3.53 41.06 5.39
C GLU A 9 4.07 39.62 5.49
N ILE A 10 3.72 38.95 6.60
CA ILE A 10 3.80 37.50 6.77
C ILE A 10 2.36 36.98 6.70
N ASP A 11 2.01 36.28 5.61
CA ASP A 11 0.99 35.23 5.56
C ASP A 11 1.01 34.63 4.13
N SER A 12 1.00 33.34 3.84
CA SER A 12 0.75 32.14 4.63
C SER A 12 1.56 31.00 3.98
N PRO A 13 1.97 29.95 4.72
CA PRO A 13 2.30 28.70 4.06
C PRO A 13 1.01 28.21 3.39
N ALA A 14 1.05 28.01 2.07
CA ALA A 14 -0.01 27.28 1.40
C ALA A 14 -0.19 25.96 2.16
N ALA A 15 -1.28 25.87 2.91
CA ALA A 15 -1.65 24.69 3.66
C ALA A 15 -1.88 23.58 2.64
N CYS A 16 -0.86 22.75 2.43
CA CYS A 16 -0.98 21.51 1.69
C CYS A 16 -1.74 20.51 2.58
N ASN A 17 -3.03 20.77 2.77
CA ASN A 17 -3.92 19.88 3.49
C ASN A 17 -4.41 18.83 2.50
N GLY A 18 -3.99 17.58 2.69
CA GLY A 18 -4.69 16.44 2.10
C GLY A 18 -3.91 15.14 1.97
N ASP A 19 -2.59 15.14 2.12
CA ASP A 19 -1.85 13.87 2.15
C ASP A 19 -1.83 13.38 3.60
N THR A 20 -2.89 12.67 4.01
CA THR A 20 -2.87 11.88 5.23
C THR A 20 -1.87 10.75 5.02
N LEU A 21 -0.60 11.11 5.21
CA LEU A 21 0.60 10.28 5.13
C LEU A 21 0.53 9.24 6.26
N SER A 22 -0.26 8.18 6.06
CA SER A 22 -0.45 7.16 7.08
C SER A 22 0.69 6.15 6.98
N THR A 23 1.81 6.46 7.65
CA THR A 23 2.77 5.43 8.03
C THR A 23 2.03 4.39 8.85
N ASN A 24 1.95 3.16 8.34
CA ASN A 24 1.27 2.10 9.08
C ASN A 24 2.11 1.68 10.30
N LYS A 25 1.54 0.83 11.17
CA LYS A 25 2.24 0.28 12.36
C LYS A 25 3.55 -0.46 12.04
N ASN A 26 3.81 -0.74 10.76
CA ASN A 26 4.99 -1.43 10.25
C ASN A 26 6.04 -0.46 9.69
N GLY A 27 5.85 0.86 9.85
CA GLY A 27 6.76 1.87 9.31
C GLY A 27 6.67 2.06 7.80
N LEU A 28 5.71 1.41 7.12
CA LEU A 28 5.55 1.51 5.67
C LEU A 28 4.74 2.76 5.32
N TYR A 29 5.27 3.52 4.37
CA TYR A 29 4.56 4.64 3.77
C TYR A 29 3.49 4.12 2.79
N LEU A 30 2.21 4.27 3.16
CA LEU A 30 1.09 3.86 2.32
C LEU A 30 0.55 5.06 1.53
N TYR A 31 0.56 4.95 0.20
CA TYR A 31 0.02 5.96 -0.72
C TYR A 31 -1.27 5.48 -1.42
N PRO A 32 -2.30 6.33 -1.55
CA PRO A 32 -3.54 5.97 -2.22
C PRO A 32 -3.31 5.68 -3.71
N VAL A 33 -4.02 4.69 -4.26
CA VAL A 33 -3.92 4.30 -5.68
C VAL A 33 -5.25 4.43 -6.41
N SER A 34 -5.17 4.51 -7.74
CA SER A 34 -6.35 4.56 -8.62
C SER A 34 -6.98 3.17 -8.78
N VAL A 35 -8.25 3.13 -9.19
CA VAL A 35 -8.94 1.91 -9.60
C VAL A 35 -8.15 1.20 -10.72
N ASN A 36 -8.09 -0.13 -10.67
CA ASN A 36 -7.33 -0.99 -11.58
C ASN A 36 -5.80 -0.83 -11.53
N ALA A 37 -5.25 -0.05 -10.61
CA ALA A 37 -3.81 0.07 -10.43
C ALA A 37 -3.17 -1.29 -10.07
N SER A 38 -1.90 -1.43 -10.44
CA SER A 38 -1.07 -2.58 -10.13
C SER A 38 0.37 -2.14 -9.93
N GLY A 39 1.15 -2.99 -9.27
CA GLY A 39 2.57 -2.76 -9.04
C GLY A 39 3.25 -4.01 -8.48
N GLU A 40 4.50 -3.85 -8.07
CA GLU A 40 5.32 -4.92 -7.53
C GLU A 40 5.95 -4.48 -6.21
N GLY A 41 6.11 -5.42 -5.29
CA GLY A 41 6.77 -5.22 -4.01
C GLY A 41 6.07 -4.23 -3.09
N LEU A 42 6.88 -3.65 -2.19
CA LEU A 42 6.42 -2.74 -1.15
C LEU A 42 5.75 -1.49 -1.73
N PRO A 43 4.80 -0.89 -0.99
CA PRO A 43 4.34 -1.31 0.34
C PRO A 43 3.21 -2.36 0.31
N TYR A 44 2.75 -2.79 -0.87
CA TYR A 44 1.50 -3.55 -1.01
C TYR A 44 1.67 -5.04 -1.34
N ALA A 45 2.90 -5.48 -1.58
CA ALA A 45 3.26 -6.88 -1.74
C ALA A 45 4.65 -7.15 -1.14
N PRO A 46 4.97 -8.41 -0.81
CA PRO A 46 6.33 -8.78 -0.41
C PRO A 46 7.37 -8.42 -1.47
N ALA A 47 8.55 -7.97 -1.01
CA ALA A 47 9.74 -7.76 -1.83
C ALA A 47 10.88 -8.61 -1.27
N ASP A 48 11.77 -9.05 -2.15
CA ASP A 48 12.94 -9.88 -1.82
C ASP A 48 12.58 -11.16 -1.04
N TRP A 49 11.40 -11.70 -1.33
CA TRP A 49 10.85 -12.85 -0.60
C TRP A 49 10.17 -13.86 -1.56
N PRO A 50 10.44 -15.17 -1.41
CA PRO A 50 11.25 -15.81 -0.37
C PRO A 50 12.76 -15.70 -0.60
N ASN A 51 13.20 -15.38 -1.83
CA ASN A 51 14.61 -15.15 -2.14
C ASN A 51 14.85 -13.68 -2.51
N PRO A 52 16.08 -13.16 -2.31
CA PRO A 52 16.47 -11.85 -2.83
C PRO A 52 16.15 -11.71 -4.33
N GLY A 53 15.53 -10.60 -4.72
CA GLY A 53 15.06 -10.34 -6.08
C GLY A 53 13.67 -10.86 -6.41
N ASP A 54 13.06 -11.72 -5.59
CA ASP A 54 11.67 -12.13 -5.80
C ASP A 54 10.72 -10.99 -5.42
N LYS A 55 10.01 -10.46 -6.41
CA LYS A 55 8.99 -9.42 -6.22
C LYS A 55 7.61 -10.00 -6.43
N TRP A 56 6.78 -9.95 -5.40
CA TRP A 56 5.37 -10.25 -5.53
C TRP A 56 4.67 -9.06 -6.19
N ALA A 57 3.68 -9.33 -7.05
CA ALA A 57 2.89 -8.26 -7.63
C ALA A 57 1.57 -8.07 -6.87
N TRP A 58 1.02 -6.87 -6.96
CA TRP A 58 -0.30 -6.53 -6.43
C TRP A 58 -1.16 -5.87 -7.50
N LYS A 59 -2.48 -6.04 -7.39
CA LYS A 59 -3.47 -5.34 -8.22
C LYS A 59 -4.71 -5.03 -7.40
N VAL A 60 -5.33 -3.89 -7.67
CA VAL A 60 -6.65 -3.53 -7.15
C VAL A 60 -7.72 -3.61 -8.24
N GLY A 61 -8.96 -3.90 -7.85
CA GLY A 61 -10.14 -3.86 -8.71
C GLY A 61 -10.96 -2.59 -8.50
N LYS A 62 -12.29 -2.71 -8.60
CA LYS A 62 -13.21 -1.57 -8.61
C LYS A 62 -13.88 -1.30 -7.26
N ARG A 63 -14.15 -2.35 -6.47
CA ARG A 63 -14.90 -2.20 -5.22
C ARG A 63 -14.04 -1.62 -4.11
N ILE A 64 -14.55 -0.58 -3.47
CA ILE A 64 -13.90 0.14 -2.36
C ILE A 64 -14.86 0.13 -1.17
N ALA A 65 -14.33 -0.19 0.01
CA ALA A 65 -15.08 -0.12 1.26
C ALA A 65 -15.28 1.35 1.67
N ALA A 66 -16.34 1.64 2.43
CA ALA A 66 -16.59 2.99 2.97
C ALA A 66 -15.38 3.57 3.73
N ALA A 67 -14.55 2.71 4.33
CA ALA A 67 -13.33 3.10 5.03
C ALA A 67 -12.16 3.53 4.11
N GLY A 68 -12.33 3.64 2.79
CA GLY A 68 -11.28 4.15 1.90
C GLY A 68 -10.34 3.10 1.29
N TYR A 69 -10.59 1.81 1.49
CA TYR A 69 -9.69 0.72 1.03
C TYR A 69 -10.32 -0.16 -0.02
N PHE A 70 -9.51 -0.70 -0.93
CA PHE A 70 -9.98 -1.65 -1.93
C PHE A 70 -10.43 -2.99 -1.30
N LEU A 71 -11.63 -3.42 -1.66
CA LEU A 71 -12.14 -4.77 -1.39
C LEU A 71 -11.55 -5.76 -2.39
N ASP A 72 -11.55 -5.38 -3.67
CA ASP A 72 -10.94 -6.16 -4.74
C ASP A 72 -9.43 -5.91 -4.73
N ARG A 73 -8.69 -6.88 -4.20
CA ARG A 73 -7.23 -6.82 -4.16
C ARG A 73 -6.65 -8.21 -4.35
N TYR A 74 -5.53 -8.26 -5.08
CA TYR A 74 -4.92 -9.50 -5.51
C TYR A 74 -3.42 -9.42 -5.27
N LEU A 75 -2.85 -10.51 -4.75
CA LEU A 75 -1.40 -10.74 -4.75
C LEU A 75 -1.06 -11.78 -5.81
N TYR A 76 0.08 -11.61 -6.46
CA TYR A 76 0.60 -12.53 -7.46
C TYR A 76 1.99 -13.00 -7.07
N LEU A 77 2.26 -14.28 -7.33
CA LEU A 77 3.56 -14.86 -7.09
C LEU A 77 4.65 -14.19 -7.94
N PRO A 78 5.88 -14.13 -7.41
CA PRO A 78 7.05 -13.73 -8.19
C PRO A 78 7.23 -14.69 -9.35
N GLN A 79 7.76 -14.19 -10.47
CA GLN A 79 7.84 -14.93 -11.73
C GLN A 79 8.42 -16.33 -11.57
N ARG A 80 9.43 -16.48 -10.72
CA ARG A 80 10.12 -17.75 -10.42
C ARG A 80 9.21 -18.81 -9.77
N LEU A 81 8.21 -18.39 -9.00
CA LEU A 81 7.27 -19.26 -8.31
C LEU A 81 5.95 -19.46 -9.08
N ARG A 82 5.79 -18.81 -10.25
CA ARG A 82 4.57 -18.95 -11.04
C ARG A 82 4.46 -20.38 -11.59
N GLY A 83 3.27 -20.93 -11.47
CA GLY A 83 2.92 -22.29 -11.88
C GLY A 83 1.45 -22.36 -12.26
N LYS A 84 0.71 -23.33 -11.70
CA LYS A 84 -0.75 -23.44 -11.93
C LYS A 84 -1.56 -22.37 -11.19
N ARG A 85 -1.05 -21.87 -10.06
CA ARG A 85 -1.70 -20.84 -9.24
C ARG A 85 -0.82 -19.60 -9.23
N ASN A 86 -1.35 -18.50 -9.76
CA ASN A 86 -0.56 -17.28 -9.97
C ASN A 86 -1.07 -16.09 -9.17
N ALA A 87 -2.25 -16.18 -8.56
CA ALA A 87 -2.91 -15.08 -7.87
C ALA A 87 -3.70 -15.52 -6.63
N PHE A 88 -3.84 -14.58 -5.68
CA PHE A 88 -4.57 -14.74 -4.43
C PHE A 88 -5.48 -13.54 -4.19
N ALA A 89 -6.78 -13.78 -4.09
CA ALA A 89 -7.79 -12.73 -3.84
C ALA A 89 -8.12 -12.55 -2.34
N SER A 90 -7.61 -13.42 -1.46
CA SER A 90 -7.90 -13.37 -0.03
C SER A 90 -6.65 -13.62 0.81
N ARG A 91 -6.58 -12.95 1.95
CA ARG A 91 -5.48 -13.10 2.92
C ARG A 91 -5.37 -14.55 3.40
N LEU A 92 -6.51 -15.20 3.67
CA LEU A 92 -6.57 -16.60 4.06
C LEU A 92 -5.93 -17.53 3.00
N SER A 93 -6.17 -17.28 1.72
CA SER A 93 -5.60 -18.09 0.65
C SER A 93 -4.09 -17.92 0.50
N VAL A 94 -3.57 -16.72 0.80
CA VAL A 94 -2.12 -16.49 0.90
C VAL A 94 -1.57 -17.24 2.10
N GLU A 95 -2.21 -17.13 3.27
CA GLU A 95 -1.80 -17.81 4.49
C GLU A 95 -1.69 -19.34 4.32
N GLN A 96 -2.70 -19.95 3.71
CA GLN A 96 -2.68 -21.39 3.42
C GLN A 96 -1.54 -21.77 2.47
N TYR A 97 -1.30 -20.96 1.44
CA TYR A 97 -0.20 -21.19 0.50
C TYR A 97 1.17 -21.09 1.20
N ILE A 98 1.40 -20.04 1.99
CA ILE A 98 2.67 -19.83 2.67
C ILE A 98 2.94 -20.96 3.67
N ARG A 99 1.94 -21.40 4.44
CA ARG A 99 2.09 -22.55 5.35
C ARG A 99 2.39 -23.87 4.63
N SER A 100 1.84 -24.05 3.43
CA SER A 100 2.05 -25.26 2.62
C SER A 100 3.44 -25.29 2.00
N GLU A 101 3.82 -24.22 1.30
CA GLU A 101 5.06 -24.17 0.52
C GLU A 101 6.29 -23.78 1.35
N PHE A 102 6.08 -23.02 2.44
CA PHE A 102 7.15 -22.50 3.30
C PHE A 102 6.81 -22.72 4.79
N PRO A 103 6.75 -23.99 5.26
CA PRO A 103 6.24 -24.34 6.58
C PRO A 103 7.05 -23.78 7.76
N SER A 104 8.31 -23.37 7.53
CA SER A 104 9.19 -22.77 8.53
C SER A 104 8.99 -21.26 8.73
N VAL A 105 8.14 -20.62 7.93
CA VAL A 105 7.96 -19.17 7.95
C VAL A 105 7.06 -18.72 9.09
N ASP A 106 7.48 -17.69 9.82
CA ASP A 106 6.56 -16.95 10.69
C ASP A 106 5.55 -16.17 9.83
N ILE A 107 4.33 -16.67 9.80
CA ILE A 107 3.26 -16.07 9.02
C ILE A 107 2.90 -14.65 9.47
N LYS A 108 3.10 -14.33 10.75
CA LYS A 108 2.84 -13.00 11.28
C LYS A 108 3.89 -12.02 10.77
N GLU A 109 5.15 -12.43 10.77
CA GLU A 109 6.27 -11.65 10.20
C GLU A 109 6.06 -11.44 8.69
N PHE A 110 5.70 -12.48 7.95
CA PHE A 110 5.38 -12.38 6.53
C PHE A 110 4.32 -11.30 6.25
N PHE A 111 3.19 -11.34 6.95
CA PHE A 111 2.14 -10.31 6.77
C PHE A 111 2.44 -8.97 7.44
N ALA A 112 3.50 -8.87 8.25
CA ALA A 112 4.02 -7.62 8.77
C ALA A 112 4.98 -6.94 7.78
N SER A 113 5.57 -7.69 6.85
CA SER A 113 6.51 -7.13 5.85
C SER A 113 5.84 -6.19 4.85
N PHE A 114 4.53 -6.27 4.64
CA PHE A 114 3.79 -5.44 3.68
C PHE A 114 2.36 -5.13 4.17
N SER A 115 1.70 -4.16 3.55
CA SER A 115 0.30 -3.86 3.82
C SER A 115 -0.64 -4.64 2.91
N TRP A 116 -1.47 -5.49 3.50
CA TRP A 116 -2.59 -6.13 2.80
C TRP A 116 -3.72 -5.15 2.43
N LYS A 117 -3.84 -4.02 3.11
CA LYS A 117 -4.85 -2.98 2.81
C LYS A 117 -4.24 -1.95 1.86
N ILE A 118 -4.92 -1.68 0.76
CA ILE A 118 -4.49 -0.70 -0.25
C ILE A 118 -5.49 0.48 -0.23
N PRO A 119 -5.06 1.71 0.11
CA PRO A 119 -5.92 2.88 0.13
C PRO A 119 -6.29 3.33 -1.29
N SER A 120 -7.50 3.89 -1.44
CA SER A 120 -8.02 4.39 -2.71
C SER A 120 -7.97 5.92 -2.78
N LYS A 121 -7.63 6.46 -3.96
CA LYS A 121 -7.74 7.89 -4.24
C LYS A 121 -9.19 8.40 -4.28
N LEU A 122 -10.17 7.53 -4.56
CA LEU A 122 -11.55 7.96 -4.81
C LEU A 122 -12.33 8.39 -3.57
N LEU A 123 -11.93 7.98 -2.37
CA LEU A 123 -12.64 8.32 -1.13
C LEU A 123 -11.94 9.39 -0.27
N GLN A 124 -10.90 10.05 -0.79
CA GLN A 124 -10.18 11.12 -0.07
C GLN A 124 -10.77 12.53 -0.22
N GLY A 125 -11.96 12.70 -0.82
CA GLY A 125 -12.41 14.03 -1.28
C GLY A 125 -13.86 14.43 -1.02
N TRP A 126 -14.61 13.80 -0.12
CA TRP A 126 -16.00 14.23 0.17
C TRP A 126 -16.31 14.16 1.67
N ILE A 127 -15.98 15.24 2.38
CA ILE A 127 -16.68 15.74 3.57
C ILE A 127 -16.85 17.25 3.37
#